data_AF-A0A938Z904-F1
#
_entry.id   AF-A0A938Z904-F1
#
_cell.length_a   1.000
_cell.length_b   1.000
_cell.length_c   1.000
_cell.angle_alpha   90.00
_cell.angle_beta   90.00
_cell.angle_gamma   90.00
#
_symmetry.space_group_name_H-M   'P 1'
#
loop_
_entity.id
_entity.type
_entity.pdbx_description
1 polymer ?
#
loop_
_entity_poly.entity_id
_entity_poly.type
_entity_poly.pdbx_seq_one_letter_code
_entity_poly.pdbx_strand_id
1 'polypeptide(L)'
;MEDDCAERKIEEKKSLLRKKGVYFLTAKGKAFYAQLIEQGYVAISATKDKKAVSLRGRIQNIHSEKLDEIFEKNPYMQKIYPGDTRAALEVFRVYEAEGEYFDITRIPAVIDQHQCLHCGRCAETCPRGTIRKRGQ
;
A
#
# COMPACT_ATOMS: atom_id res chain seq x y z
N MET A 1 1.57 -31.61 22.79
CA MET A 1 2.17 -31.62 21.43
C MET A 1 1.12 -31.10 20.46
N GLU A 2 0.67 -29.86 20.65
CA GLU A 2 -0.35 -29.22 19.78
C GLU A 2 -0.17 -27.68 19.75
N ASP A 3 1.07 -27.18 19.79
CA ASP A 3 1.36 -25.73 19.75
C ASP A 3 2.24 -25.32 18.55
N ASP A 4 2.32 -26.14 17.48
CA ASP A 4 3.30 -25.93 16.39
C ASP A 4 2.66 -25.70 14.99
N CYS A 5 1.36 -25.42 14.91
CA CYS A 5 0.66 -25.29 13.62
C CYS A 5 0.28 -23.84 13.23
N ALA A 6 0.15 -22.92 14.20
CA ALA A 6 -0.35 -21.58 13.92
C ALA A 6 0.71 -20.61 13.36
N GLU A 7 1.98 -20.80 13.69
CA GLU A 7 3.06 -19.88 13.26
C GLU A 7 3.48 -20.09 11.80
N ARG A 8 3.43 -21.33 11.30
CA ARG A 8 3.79 -21.67 9.91
C ARG A 8 2.92 -20.97 8.85
N LYS A 9 1.66 -20.63 9.16
CA LYS A 9 0.74 -19.95 8.23
C LYS A 9 0.97 -18.44 8.11
N ILE A 10 1.55 -17.80 9.12
CA ILE A 10 1.87 -16.36 9.08
C ILE A 10 3.12 -16.14 8.22
N GLU A 11 4.06 -17.08 8.26
CA GLU A 11 5.30 -17.03 7.50
C GLU A 11 5.09 -17.32 6.00
N GLU A 12 4.18 -18.24 5.64
CA GLU A 12 3.79 -18.47 4.24
C GLU A 12 3.13 -17.25 3.57
N LYS A 13 2.44 -16.40 4.35
CA LYS A 13 1.78 -15.19 3.82
C LYS A 13 2.71 -14.00 3.64
N LYS A 14 3.83 -13.94 4.37
CA LYS A 14 4.95 -13.00 4.10
C LYS A 14 5.69 -13.35 2.79
N SER A 15 5.58 -14.60 2.33
CA SER A 15 6.32 -15.15 1.18
C SER A 15 5.66 -14.93 -0.20
N LEU A 16 4.51 -14.26 -0.28
CA LEU A 16 3.84 -13.96 -1.56
C LEU A 16 4.18 -12.60 -2.17
N LEU A 17 5.17 -11.87 -1.63
CA LEU A 17 5.99 -10.93 -2.40
C LEU A 17 6.94 -11.77 -3.29
N ARG A 18 6.37 -12.43 -4.32
CA ARG A 18 7.12 -13.25 -5.29
C ARG A 18 8.32 -12.47 -5.84
N LYS A 19 9.54 -12.69 -5.33
CA LYS A 19 10.87 -12.54 -5.98
C LYS A 19 11.09 -11.38 -7.00
N LYS A 20 10.29 -10.32 -6.98
CA LYS A 20 10.26 -9.18 -7.90
C LYS A 20 9.87 -7.99 -7.04
N GLY A 21 10.84 -7.13 -6.73
CA GLY A 21 10.65 -5.96 -5.88
C GLY A 21 9.53 -5.03 -6.37
N VAL A 22 9.17 -4.06 -5.55
CA VAL A 22 8.20 -3.02 -5.94
C VAL A 22 8.94 -1.96 -6.76
N TYR A 23 8.44 -1.67 -7.96
CA TYR A 23 8.97 -0.65 -8.83
C TYR A 23 7.92 0.44 -9.06
N PHE A 24 8.36 1.69 -9.11
CA PHE A 24 7.50 2.81 -9.47
C PHE A 24 8.26 3.83 -10.34
N LEU A 25 7.50 4.68 -11.00
CA LEU A 25 8.01 5.67 -11.96
C LEU A 25 7.79 7.08 -11.41
N THR A 26 8.74 7.97 -11.66
CA THR A 26 8.55 9.41 -11.46
C THR A 26 9.28 10.19 -12.56
N ALA A 27 8.78 11.38 -12.87
CA ALA A 27 9.41 12.27 -13.83
C ALA A 27 10.51 13.10 -13.16
N LYS A 28 11.68 13.21 -13.81
CA LYS A 28 12.87 13.93 -13.28
C LYS A 28 12.60 15.38 -12.87
N GLY A 29 11.63 16.04 -13.52
CA GLY A 29 11.29 17.45 -13.26
C GLY A 29 10.32 17.71 -12.09
N LYS A 30 10.02 16.71 -11.26
CA LYS A 30 9.09 16.86 -10.13
C LYS A 30 9.86 17.05 -8.82
N ALA A 31 9.36 17.91 -7.92
CA ALA A 31 9.92 18.05 -6.57
C ALA A 31 10.01 16.71 -5.83
N PHE A 32 9.02 15.83 -6.05
CA PHE A 32 9.03 14.47 -5.53
C PHE A 32 10.24 13.65 -5.99
N TYR A 33 10.69 13.80 -7.25
CA TYR A 33 11.90 13.13 -7.73
C TYR A 33 13.13 13.58 -6.93
N ALA A 34 13.31 14.89 -6.73
CA ALA A 34 14.43 15.42 -5.95
C ALA A 34 14.41 14.89 -4.51
N GLN A 35 13.24 14.85 -3.86
CA GLN A 35 13.07 14.30 -2.52
C GLN A 35 13.47 12.81 -2.46
N LEU A 36 13.07 12.00 -3.44
CA LEU A 36 13.40 10.58 -3.48
C LEU A 36 14.91 10.35 -3.60
N ILE A 37 15.60 11.15 -4.42
CA ILE A 37 17.06 11.10 -4.56
C ILE A 37 17.76 11.50 -3.27
N GLU A 38 17.31 12.58 -2.63
CA GLU A 38 17.91 13.11 -1.41
C GLU A 38 17.70 12.16 -0.21
N GLN A 39 16.49 11.66 -0.02
CA GLN A 39 16.13 10.91 1.19
C GLN A 39 16.34 9.39 1.07
N GLY A 40 16.34 8.83 -0.14
CA GLY A 40 16.53 7.39 -0.35
C GLY A 40 15.45 6.50 0.31
N TYR A 41 14.28 7.06 0.60
CA TYR A 41 13.19 6.40 1.30
C TYR A 41 11.83 6.81 0.70
N VAL A 42 10.82 5.95 0.79
CA VAL A 42 9.45 6.26 0.37
C VAL A 42 8.43 5.59 1.28
N ALA A 43 7.27 6.24 1.46
CA ALA A 43 6.06 5.61 1.97
C ALA A 43 4.96 5.71 0.91
N ILE A 44 4.40 4.57 0.51
CA ILE A 44 3.39 4.47 -0.54
C ILE A 44 2.17 3.77 0.04
N SER A 45 1.01 4.40 -0.09
CA SER A 45 -0.27 3.79 0.27
C SER A 45 -1.19 3.78 -0.95
N ALA A 46 -1.88 2.67 -1.16
CA ALA A 46 -2.84 2.50 -2.25
C ALA A 46 -4.09 1.80 -1.75
N THR A 47 -5.24 2.16 -2.32
CA THR A 47 -6.53 1.53 -1.99
C THR A 47 -7.24 1.16 -3.28
N LYS A 48 -7.74 -0.08 -3.36
CA LYS A 48 -8.55 -0.57 -4.48
C LYS A 48 -9.55 -1.60 -3.98
N ASP A 49 -10.80 -1.50 -4.41
CA ASP A 49 -11.86 -2.48 -4.09
C ASP A 49 -11.97 -2.78 -2.58
N LYS A 50 -11.93 -1.73 -1.75
CA LYS A 50 -11.93 -1.81 -0.27
C LYS A 50 -10.75 -2.62 0.31
N LYS A 51 -9.66 -2.78 -0.43
CA LYS A 51 -8.39 -3.32 0.06
C LYS A 51 -7.38 -2.20 0.09
N ALA A 52 -6.72 -2.01 1.22
CA ALA A 52 -5.66 -1.03 1.38
C ALA A 52 -4.31 -1.73 1.56
N VAL A 53 -3.28 -1.20 0.91
CA VAL A 53 -1.88 -1.59 1.10
C VAL A 53 -1.12 -0.34 1.49
N SER A 54 -0.28 -0.43 2.51
CA SER A 54 0.71 0.59 2.84
C SER A 54 2.08 -0.07 2.87
N LEU A 55 3.08 0.57 2.28
CA LEU A 55 4.46 0.11 2.32
C LEU A 55 5.39 1.30 2.57
N ARG A 56 6.44 1.08 3.36
CA ARG A 56 7.47 2.08 3.61
C ARG A 56 8.84 1.43 3.59
N GLY A 57 9.80 2.07 2.97
CA GLY A 57 11.08 1.41 2.71
C GLY A 57 12.11 2.24 1.97
N ARG A 58 13.31 1.66 1.90
CA ARG A 58 14.45 2.22 1.18
C ARG A 58 14.30 2.00 -0.32
N ILE A 59 14.68 3.01 -1.07
CA ILE A 59 14.59 3.02 -2.52
C ILE A 59 15.95 3.23 -3.17
N GLN A 60 16.06 2.73 -4.38
CA GLN A 60 17.19 2.98 -5.26
C GLN A 60 16.66 3.43 -6.61
N ASN A 61 17.19 4.53 -7.14
CA ASN A 61 16.96 4.90 -8.53
C ASN A 61 17.74 3.93 -9.44
N ILE A 62 17.05 3.30 -10.39
CA ILE A 62 17.63 2.37 -11.37
C ILE A 62 17.53 2.94 -12.80
N HIS A 63 17.28 4.25 -12.90
CA HIS A 63 17.17 5.00 -14.16
C HIS A 63 16.15 4.38 -15.12
N SER A 64 16.56 4.02 -16.33
CA SER A 64 15.72 3.40 -17.34
C SER A 64 15.65 1.87 -17.23
N GLU A 65 16.35 1.25 -16.28
CA GLU A 65 16.25 -0.20 -16.09
C GLU A 65 14.80 -0.57 -15.75
N LYS A 66 14.28 -1.64 -16.36
CA LYS A 66 12.88 -2.10 -16.25
C LYS A 66 11.82 -1.18 -16.87
N LEU A 67 12.19 -0.03 -17.46
CA LEU A 67 11.23 0.88 -18.06
C LEU A 67 10.41 0.19 -19.17
N ASP A 68 11.09 -0.52 -20.08
CA ASP A 68 10.42 -1.25 -21.17
C ASP A 68 9.49 -2.34 -20.64
N GLU A 69 9.97 -3.17 -19.69
CA GLU A 69 9.17 -4.23 -19.06
C GLU A 69 7.91 -3.67 -18.37
N ILE A 70 7.99 -2.49 -17.75
CA ILE A 70 6.85 -1.84 -17.10
C ILE A 70 5.84 -1.36 -18.14
N PHE A 71 6.29 -0.78 -19.25
CA PHE A 71 5.42 -0.28 -20.32
C PHE A 71 4.78 -1.40 -21.14
N GLU A 72 5.47 -2.51 -21.35
CA GLU A 72 4.93 -3.72 -21.99
C GLU A 72 3.78 -4.32 -21.17
N LYS A 73 3.94 -4.38 -19.84
CA LYS A 73 2.91 -4.92 -18.94
C LYS A 73 1.74 -3.98 -18.69
N ASN A 74 1.92 -2.68 -18.96
CA ASN A 74 0.90 -1.66 -18.76
C ASN A 74 0.67 -0.87 -20.06
N PRO A 75 0.03 -1.46 -21.10
CA PRO A 75 -0.19 -0.79 -22.38
C PRO A 75 -0.90 0.56 -22.29
N TYR A 76 -1.71 0.77 -21.25
CA TYR A 76 -2.32 2.07 -20.95
C TYR A 76 -1.28 3.19 -20.77
N MET A 77 -0.15 2.91 -20.12
CA MET A 77 0.94 3.87 -19.92
C MET A 77 1.54 4.33 -21.25
N GLN A 78 1.55 3.48 -22.28
CA GLN A 78 2.02 3.84 -23.61
C GLN A 78 1.15 4.95 -24.25
N LYS A 79 -0.14 5.03 -23.89
CA LYS A 79 -1.05 6.08 -24.37
C LYS A 79 -0.83 7.41 -23.66
N ILE A 80 -0.48 7.38 -22.37
CA ILE A 80 -0.21 8.61 -21.58
C ILE A 80 1.15 9.20 -21.94
N TYR A 81 2.12 8.36 -22.29
CA TYR A 81 3.48 8.77 -22.66
C TYR A 81 3.80 8.36 -24.11
N PRO A 82 3.27 9.11 -25.10
CA PRO A 82 3.53 8.86 -26.52
C PRO A 82 4.93 9.33 -26.94
N GLY A 83 5.46 8.76 -28.02
CA GLY A 83 6.78 9.09 -28.55
C GLY A 83 7.89 8.96 -27.50
N ASP A 84 8.79 9.95 -27.47
CA ASP A 84 9.98 9.94 -26.60
C ASP A 84 9.74 10.53 -25.20
N THR A 85 8.48 10.84 -24.84
CA THR A 85 8.14 11.42 -23.53
C THR A 85 8.53 10.53 -22.34
N ARG A 86 8.76 9.24 -22.59
CA ARG A 86 9.24 8.26 -21.60
C ARG A 86 10.66 8.57 -21.11
N ALA A 87 11.49 9.28 -21.90
CA ALA A 87 12.84 9.68 -21.49
C ALA A 87 12.86 10.68 -20.31
N ALA A 88 11.70 11.26 -19.98
CA ALA A 88 11.53 12.10 -18.80
C ALA A 88 11.32 11.29 -17.51
N LEU A 89 11.00 9.99 -17.62
CA LEU A 89 10.72 9.10 -16.50
C LEU A 89 11.97 8.32 -16.08
N GLU A 90 12.07 8.08 -14.78
CA GLU A 90 13.01 7.12 -14.21
C GLU A 90 12.29 6.17 -13.25
N VAL A 91 12.85 4.98 -13.12
CA VAL A 91 12.35 3.88 -12.31
C VAL A 91 13.08 3.87 -10.96
N PHE A 92 12.29 3.70 -9.91
CA PHE A 92 12.79 3.47 -8.57
C PHE A 92 12.38 2.08 -8.11
N ARG A 93 13.32 1.37 -7.48
CA ARG A 93 13.12 0.07 -6.85
C ARG A 93 13.06 0.25 -5.34
N VAL A 94 12.00 -0.24 -4.71
CA VAL A 94 11.98 -0.47 -3.26
C VAL A 94 12.69 -1.80 -2.99
N TYR A 95 13.85 -1.74 -2.35
CA TYR A 95 14.71 -2.92 -2.14
C TYR A 95 14.67 -3.46 -0.70
N GLU A 96 14.19 -2.65 0.24
CA GLU A 96 13.97 -3.02 1.64
C GLU A 96 12.72 -2.30 2.11
N ALA A 97 11.70 -3.02 2.58
CA ALA A 97 10.45 -2.42 3.01
C ALA A 97 9.71 -3.26 4.04
N GLU A 98 8.90 -2.56 4.83
CA GLU A 98 7.84 -3.14 5.64
C GLU A 98 6.49 -2.55 5.19
N GLY A 99 5.41 -3.25 5.48
CA GLY A 99 4.10 -2.82 5.04
C GLY A 99 2.96 -3.58 5.67
N GLU A 100 1.76 -3.06 5.43
CA GLU A 100 0.51 -3.54 5.97
C GLU A 100 -0.49 -3.73 4.85
N TYR A 101 -1.33 -4.76 4.98
CA TYR A 101 -2.45 -5.03 4.10
C TYR A 101 -3.73 -5.11 4.92
N PHE A 102 -4.71 -4.28 4.56
CA PHE A 102 -6.00 -4.23 5.20
C PHE A 102 -7.09 -4.61 4.21
N ASP A 103 -7.85 -5.64 4.53
CA ASP A 103 -9.03 -6.03 3.77
C ASP A 103 -10.29 -5.48 4.44
N ILE A 104 -10.80 -4.36 3.92
CA ILE A 104 -11.99 -3.64 4.40
C ILE A 104 -13.28 -4.25 3.82
N THR A 105 -13.18 -5.37 3.08
CA THR A 105 -14.36 -6.17 2.69
C THR A 105 -14.82 -7.11 3.80
N ARG A 106 -13.93 -7.45 4.74
CA ARG A 106 -14.25 -8.32 5.86
C ARG A 106 -14.98 -7.53 6.94
N ILE A 107 -15.96 -8.22 7.53
CA ILE A 107 -16.93 -7.85 8.56
C ILE A 107 -16.69 -6.45 9.16
N PRO A 108 -17.67 -5.51 9.06
CA PRO A 108 -17.54 -4.21 9.70
C PRO A 108 -17.21 -4.39 11.19
N ALA A 109 -16.48 -3.47 11.80
CA ALA A 109 -16.30 -3.50 13.25
C ALA A 109 -17.69 -3.53 13.93
N VAL A 110 -18.07 -4.70 14.45
CA VAL A 110 -19.36 -4.90 15.11
C VAL A 110 -19.16 -4.61 16.59
N ILE A 111 -19.94 -3.68 17.13
CA ILE A 111 -20.05 -3.53 18.58
C ILE A 111 -20.89 -4.72 19.06
N ASP A 112 -20.24 -5.68 19.71
CA ASP A 112 -20.92 -6.75 20.42
C ASP A 112 -21.84 -6.13 21.48
N GLN A 113 -23.15 -6.23 21.26
CA GLN A 113 -24.16 -5.64 22.13
C GLN A 113 -24.21 -6.34 23.49
N HIS A 114 -23.80 -7.62 23.59
CA HIS A 114 -23.79 -8.35 24.85
C HIS A 114 -22.63 -7.94 25.76
N GLN A 115 -21.53 -7.47 25.17
CA GLN A 115 -20.36 -6.95 25.88
C GLN A 115 -20.35 -5.42 25.98
N CYS A 116 -21.33 -4.75 25.37
CA CYS A 116 -21.39 -3.30 25.34
C CYS A 116 -21.83 -2.75 26.71
N LEU A 117 -21.00 -1.90 27.32
CA LEU A 117 -21.33 -1.23 28.58
C LEU A 117 -22.34 -0.07 28.44
N HIS A 118 -22.88 0.16 27.24
CA HIS A 118 -23.78 1.29 26.91
C HIS A 118 -23.26 2.68 27.31
N CYS A 119 -21.95 2.84 27.50
CA CYS A 119 -21.35 4.10 27.95
C CYS A 119 -21.37 5.22 26.89
N GLY A 120 -21.55 4.87 25.60
CA GLY A 120 -21.63 5.86 24.52
C GLY A 120 -20.30 6.39 24.00
N ARG A 121 -19.18 6.01 24.61
CA ARG A 121 -17.84 6.51 24.26
C ARG A 121 -17.45 6.23 22.80
N CYS A 122 -17.95 5.12 22.23
CA CYS A 122 -17.76 4.80 20.82
C CYS A 122 -18.46 5.81 19.88
N ALA A 123 -19.60 6.38 20.27
CA ALA A 123 -20.28 7.42 19.50
C ALA A 123 -19.57 8.78 19.65
N GLU A 124 -19.11 9.11 20.87
CA GLU A 124 -18.40 10.37 21.17
C GLU A 124 -17.05 10.46 20.45
N THR A 125 -16.26 9.39 20.46
CA THR A 125 -14.93 9.36 19.82
C THR A 125 -15.00 9.09 18.32
N CYS A 126 -16.18 8.75 17.76
CA CYS A 126 -16.28 8.35 16.35
C CYS A 126 -15.86 9.51 15.42
N PRO A 127 -14.73 9.42 14.71
CA PRO A 127 -14.21 10.54 13.91
C PRO A 127 -15.13 10.90 12.73
N ARG A 128 -15.90 9.91 12.27
CA ARG A 128 -16.85 10.03 11.15
C ARG A 128 -18.27 10.30 11.61
N GLY A 129 -18.55 10.33 12.92
CA GLY A 129 -19.90 10.50 13.47
C GLY A 129 -20.91 9.45 13.00
N THR A 130 -20.43 8.29 12.55
CA THR A 130 -21.21 7.21 11.93
C THR A 130 -21.91 6.33 12.98
N ILE A 131 -21.37 6.28 14.20
CA ILE A 131 -21.94 5.52 15.32
C ILE A 131 -22.92 6.43 16.09
N ARG A 132 -24.13 5.93 16.37
CA ARG A 132 -25.18 6.63 17.11
C ARG A 132 -25.66 5.79 18.29
N LYS A 133 -26.09 6.44 19.37
CA LYS A 133 -26.78 5.78 20.49
C LYS A 133 -28.15 5.31 20.00
N ARG A 134 -28.54 4.06 20.31
CA ARG A 134 -29.90 3.59 20.07
C ARG A 134 -30.86 4.36 20.97
N GLY A 135 -31.95 4.91 20.40
CA GLY A 135 -32.97 5.66 21.14
C GLY A 135 -32.79 7.18 21.18
N GLN A 136 -31.92 7.74 20.32
CA GLN A 136 -31.80 9.17 20.05
C GLN A 136 -32.11 9.47 18.59
#